data_AF-A0A7S0PXP1-F1
#
_entry.id   AF-A0A7S0PXP1-F1
#
_cell.length_a   1.000
_cell.length_b   1.000
_cell.length_c   1.000
_cell.angle_alpha   90.00
_cell.angle_beta   90.00
_cell.angle_gamma   90.00
#
_symmetry.space_group_name_H-M   'P 1'
#
loop_
_entity.id
_entity.type
_entity.pdbx_description
1 polymer ?
#
loop_
_entity_poly.entity_id
_entity_poly.type
_entity_poly.pdbx_seq_one_letter_code
_entity_poly.pdbx_strand_id
1 'polypeptide(L)'
;GAGGGGLKSLTERLLATKEELQAQLAMLREEADASRTSLDARELQIEQALDAGATREQKAHLFVSSMQSRLERAARLMLAKDEALALATERLSKTLDALHAAELERDRFGEESAAARAAQAAERSRAQALYQEQCLLEDDLSTASAALDGYRQAVIAAESRTGEDEVRIDQLQETIKELQGHMVHGSVDAFSSLGGGNFADGVAGSRVHFLYFLSSFLLLKTALAAQGTMANVPAQDVFDEIVQNQVPLEEWPTYIFTRIFEPRGERSEIAALKAAAKTAGARRASRPAS
;
A
#
# COMPACT_ATOMS: atom_id res chain seq x y z
N GLY A 1 -67.92 147.11 -47.34
CA GLY A 1 -67.93 145.63 -47.37
C GLY A 1 -66.55 145.18 -47.79
N ALA A 2 -65.59 144.93 -46.92
CA ALA A 2 -65.60 144.44 -45.53
C ALA A 2 -66.13 142.99 -45.41
N GLY A 3 -65.22 142.06 -45.14
CA GLY A 3 -65.49 140.88 -44.31
C GLY A 3 -65.48 139.49 -44.96
N GLY A 4 -65.63 139.35 -46.28
CA GLY A 4 -65.98 138.04 -46.88
C GLY A 4 -64.83 137.13 -47.35
N GLY A 5 -63.64 137.66 -47.66
CA GLY A 5 -62.54 136.88 -48.26
C GLY A 5 -61.62 136.17 -47.25
N GLY A 6 -61.39 136.79 -46.07
CA GLY A 6 -60.55 136.22 -45.02
C GLY A 6 -61.14 134.96 -44.40
N LEU A 7 -62.46 134.94 -44.20
CA LEU A 7 -63.20 133.77 -43.71
C LEU A 7 -63.09 132.59 -44.69
N LYS A 8 -63.14 132.83 -46.01
CA LYS A 8 -62.98 131.77 -47.03
C LYS A 8 -61.58 131.13 -47.00
N SER A 9 -60.53 131.95 -46.88
CA SER A 9 -59.14 131.44 -46.80
C SER A 9 -58.82 130.72 -45.48
N LEU A 10 -59.54 131.06 -44.40
CA LEU A 10 -59.47 130.37 -43.11
C LEU A 10 -60.26 129.06 -43.15
N THR A 11 -61.43 129.03 -43.80
CA THR A 11 -62.20 127.79 -43.99
C THR A 11 -61.48 126.80 -44.89
N GLU A 12 -60.79 127.25 -45.95
CA GLU A 12 -59.98 126.37 -46.80
C GLU A 12 -58.77 125.79 -46.05
N ARG A 13 -58.08 126.58 -45.22
CA ARG A 13 -56.99 126.09 -44.36
C ARG A 13 -57.49 125.12 -43.28
N LEU A 14 -58.65 125.39 -42.69
CA LEU A 14 -59.28 124.47 -41.73
C LEU A 14 -59.72 123.16 -42.39
N LEU A 15 -60.19 123.20 -43.64
CA LEU A 15 -60.50 121.99 -44.41
C LEU A 15 -59.23 121.19 -44.75
N ALA A 16 -58.17 121.85 -45.23
CA ALA A 16 -56.90 121.20 -45.55
C ALA A 16 -56.25 120.54 -44.31
N THR A 17 -56.21 121.25 -43.17
CA THR A 17 -55.70 120.68 -41.91
C THR A 17 -56.59 119.55 -41.38
N LYS A 18 -57.91 119.62 -41.58
CA LYS A 18 -58.82 118.52 -41.24
C LYS A 18 -58.58 117.30 -42.12
N GLU A 19 -58.38 117.49 -43.43
CA GLU A 19 -58.05 116.41 -44.37
C GLU A 19 -56.69 115.78 -44.06
N GLU A 20 -55.69 116.59 -43.73
CA GLU A 20 -54.36 116.13 -43.30
C GLU A 20 -54.43 115.33 -42.00
N LEU A 21 -55.16 115.82 -40.99
CA LEU A 21 -55.40 115.08 -39.75
C LEU A 21 -56.19 113.80 -39.99
N GLN A 22 -57.16 113.79 -40.92
CA GLN A 22 -57.88 112.59 -41.33
C GLN A 22 -56.96 111.57 -42.01
N ALA A 23 -56.02 112.02 -42.86
CA ALA A 23 -55.02 111.16 -43.48
C ALA A 23 -54.03 110.59 -42.46
N GLN A 24 -53.55 111.41 -41.51
CA GLN A 24 -52.71 110.95 -40.40
C GLN A 24 -53.43 109.94 -39.52
N LEU A 25 -54.71 110.16 -39.20
CA LEU A 25 -55.53 109.19 -38.47
C LEU A 25 -55.75 107.90 -39.26
N ALA A 26 -55.93 107.97 -40.58
CA ALA A 26 -56.06 106.78 -41.42
C ALA A 26 -54.75 105.98 -41.45
N MET A 27 -53.61 106.65 -41.59
CA MET A 27 -52.29 106.03 -41.56
C MET A 27 -52.00 105.37 -40.20
N LEU A 28 -52.28 106.05 -39.09
CA LEU A 28 -52.10 105.48 -37.75
C LEU A 28 -53.04 104.30 -37.50
N ARG A 29 -54.26 104.31 -38.05
CA ARG A 29 -55.17 103.17 -38.00
C ARG A 29 -54.63 101.99 -38.79
N GLU A 30 -54.12 102.23 -40.00
CA GLU A 30 -53.51 101.19 -40.83
C GLU A 30 -52.25 100.60 -40.17
N GLU A 31 -51.40 101.43 -39.56
CA GLU A 31 -50.22 100.98 -38.80
C GLU A 31 -50.62 100.17 -37.55
N ALA A 32 -51.69 100.58 -36.86
CA ALA A 32 -52.24 99.84 -35.74
C ALA A 32 -52.81 98.48 -36.18
N ASP A 33 -53.53 98.43 -37.31
CA ASP A 33 -54.09 97.19 -37.87
C ASP A 33 -52.98 96.27 -38.40
N ALA A 34 -51.93 96.82 -39.03
CA ALA A 34 -50.75 96.07 -39.46
C ALA A 34 -49.96 95.51 -38.27
N SER A 35 -49.82 96.30 -37.20
CA SER A 35 -49.19 95.85 -35.95
C SER A 35 -50.01 94.75 -35.30
N ARG A 36 -51.35 94.89 -35.29
CA ARG A 36 -52.25 93.88 -34.73
C ARG A 36 -52.17 92.56 -35.49
N THR A 37 -52.26 92.59 -36.82
CA THR A 37 -52.10 91.36 -37.63
C THR A 37 -50.73 90.72 -37.49
N SER A 38 -49.66 91.52 -37.35
CA SER A 38 -48.32 90.99 -37.05
C SER A 38 -48.23 90.38 -35.65
N LEU A 39 -48.92 90.93 -34.65
CA LEU A 39 -48.97 90.36 -33.30
C LEU A 39 -49.75 89.04 -33.31
N ASP A 40 -50.93 89.01 -33.94
CA ASP A 40 -51.74 87.80 -34.08
C ASP A 40 -50.95 86.68 -34.81
N ALA A 41 -50.17 87.03 -35.84
CA ALA A 41 -49.31 86.07 -36.54
C ALA A 41 -48.17 85.54 -35.65
N ARG A 42 -47.57 86.37 -34.78
CA ARG A 42 -46.55 85.94 -33.82
C ARG A 42 -47.15 85.09 -32.70
N GLU A 43 -48.33 85.44 -32.22
CA GLU A 43 -49.07 84.64 -31.24
C GLU A 43 -49.34 83.24 -31.78
N LEU A 44 -49.84 83.12 -33.02
CA LEU A 44 -50.03 81.82 -33.68
C LEU A 44 -48.72 81.03 -33.83
N GLN A 45 -47.61 81.70 -34.16
CA GLN A 45 -46.29 81.04 -34.24
C GLN A 45 -45.80 80.54 -32.88
N ILE A 46 -46.04 81.31 -31.81
CA ILE A 46 -45.71 80.90 -30.44
C ILE A 46 -46.58 79.69 -30.04
N GLU A 47 -47.88 79.70 -30.31
CA GLU A 47 -48.78 78.57 -30.07
C GLU A 47 -48.31 77.31 -30.81
N GLN A 48 -47.99 77.42 -32.11
CA GLN A 48 -47.45 76.29 -32.87
C GLN A 48 -46.12 75.78 -32.33
N ALA A 49 -45.23 76.67 -31.87
CA ALA A 49 -43.96 76.29 -31.26
C ALA A 49 -44.16 75.60 -29.90
N LEU A 50 -45.13 76.06 -29.10
CA LEU A 50 -45.51 75.45 -27.82
C LEU A 50 -46.13 74.07 -28.02
N ASP A 51 -47.04 73.91 -28.98
CA ASP A 51 -47.64 72.60 -29.32
C ASP A 51 -46.58 71.62 -29.86
N ALA A 52 -45.68 72.10 -30.72
CA ALA A 52 -44.54 71.31 -31.18
C ALA A 52 -43.60 70.94 -30.03
N GLY A 53 -43.40 71.82 -29.05
CA GLY A 53 -42.67 71.57 -27.82
C GLY A 53 -43.33 70.49 -26.97
N ALA A 54 -44.63 70.65 -26.66
CA ALA A 54 -45.41 69.73 -25.85
C ALA A 54 -45.48 68.32 -26.46
N THR A 55 -45.65 68.21 -27.78
CA THR A 55 -45.63 66.90 -28.47
C THR A 55 -44.25 66.23 -28.44
N ARG A 56 -43.16 67.00 -28.50
CA ARG A 56 -41.78 66.47 -28.34
C ARG A 56 -41.54 66.00 -26.92
N GLU A 57 -41.95 66.78 -25.92
CA GLU A 57 -41.86 66.40 -24.51
C GLU A 57 -42.67 65.13 -24.22
N GLN A 58 -43.91 65.04 -24.72
CA GLN A 58 -44.74 63.84 -24.57
C GLN A 58 -44.06 62.60 -25.19
N LYS A 59 -43.47 62.73 -26.39
CA LYS A 59 -42.71 61.65 -27.03
C LYS A 59 -41.47 61.27 -26.20
N ALA A 60 -40.76 62.24 -25.63
CA ALA A 60 -39.62 61.99 -24.75
C ALA A 60 -40.05 61.24 -23.47
N HIS A 61 -41.15 61.62 -22.83
CA HIS A 61 -41.69 60.92 -21.66
C HIS A 61 -42.11 59.47 -21.98
N LEU A 62 -42.78 59.24 -23.12
CA LEU A 62 -43.13 57.89 -23.57
C LEU A 62 -41.88 57.04 -23.85
N PHE A 63 -40.85 57.65 -24.43
CA PHE A 63 -39.57 56.97 -24.67
C PHE A 63 -38.86 56.61 -23.36
N VAL A 64 -38.76 57.54 -22.42
CA VAL A 64 -38.12 57.32 -21.12
C VAL A 64 -38.85 56.24 -20.32
N SER A 65 -40.18 56.27 -20.27
CA SER A 65 -40.97 55.24 -19.58
C SER A 65 -40.85 53.86 -20.22
N SER A 66 -40.78 53.78 -21.56
CA SER A 66 -40.51 52.55 -22.30
C SER A 66 -39.10 52.01 -22.02
N MET A 67 -38.09 52.89 -22.02
CA MET A 67 -36.72 52.53 -21.65
C MET A 67 -36.63 52.02 -20.21
N GLN A 68 -37.24 52.71 -19.25
CA GLN A 68 -37.29 52.29 -17.86
C GLN A 68 -37.92 50.89 -17.74
N SER A 69 -39.06 50.66 -18.41
CA SER A 69 -39.73 49.36 -18.42
C SER A 69 -38.87 48.24 -19.04
N ARG A 70 -38.01 48.56 -20.02
CA ARG A 70 -37.06 47.60 -20.60
C ARG A 70 -35.89 47.33 -19.65
N LEU A 71 -35.35 48.36 -19.00
CA LEU A 71 -34.27 48.23 -18.03
C LEU A 71 -34.71 47.43 -16.80
N GLU A 72 -35.91 47.68 -16.28
CA GLU A 72 -36.47 46.91 -15.17
C GLU A 72 -36.69 45.43 -15.52
N ARG A 73 -37.10 45.12 -16.76
CA ARG A 73 -37.21 43.74 -17.24
C ARG A 73 -35.83 43.10 -17.41
N ALA A 74 -34.86 43.81 -17.96
CA ALA A 74 -33.49 43.33 -18.08
C ALA A 74 -32.87 43.04 -16.71
N ALA A 75 -33.06 43.93 -15.73
CA ALA A 75 -32.59 43.74 -14.37
C ALA A 75 -33.21 42.50 -13.71
N ARG A 76 -34.53 42.31 -13.84
CA ARG A 76 -35.21 41.10 -13.35
C ARG A 76 -34.70 39.82 -14.00
N LEU A 77 -34.46 39.84 -15.32
CA LEU A 77 -33.90 38.69 -16.03
C LEU A 77 -32.46 38.39 -15.61
N MET A 78 -31.65 39.42 -15.34
CA MET A 78 -30.29 39.24 -14.82
C MET A 78 -30.31 38.61 -13.43
N LEU A 79 -31.16 39.09 -12.52
CA LEU A 79 -31.32 38.49 -11.19
C LEU A 79 -31.76 37.02 -11.28
N ALA A 80 -32.77 36.72 -12.10
CA ALA A 80 -33.23 35.35 -12.30
C ALA A 80 -32.13 34.44 -12.89
N LYS A 81 -31.29 34.99 -13.79
CA LYS A 81 -30.12 34.27 -14.32
C LYS A 81 -29.09 33.99 -13.22
N ASP A 82 -28.78 34.97 -12.38
CA ASP A 82 -27.81 34.82 -11.30
C ASP A 82 -28.29 33.81 -10.26
N GLU A 83 -29.58 33.81 -9.91
CA GLU A 83 -30.20 32.79 -9.07
C GLU A 83 -30.11 31.38 -9.69
N ALA A 84 -30.41 31.25 -11.00
CA ALA A 84 -30.30 29.98 -11.70
C ALA A 84 -28.85 29.47 -11.77
N LEU A 85 -27.87 30.37 -11.95
CA LEU A 85 -26.46 30.04 -11.90
C LEU A 85 -26.04 29.59 -10.50
N ALA A 86 -26.48 30.27 -9.45
CA ALA A 86 -26.20 29.87 -8.06
C ALA A 86 -26.75 28.46 -7.77
N LEU A 87 -27.99 28.16 -8.15
CA LEU A 87 -28.58 26.84 -8.01
C LEU A 87 -27.84 25.77 -8.81
N ALA A 88 -27.39 26.10 -10.03
CA ALA A 88 -26.60 25.17 -10.84
C ALA A 88 -25.24 24.88 -10.17
N THR A 89 -24.55 25.89 -9.65
CA THR A 89 -23.28 25.71 -8.94
C THR A 89 -23.44 24.88 -7.67
N GLU A 90 -24.51 25.09 -6.90
CA GLU A 90 -24.81 24.31 -5.70
C GLU A 90 -25.13 22.84 -6.05
N ARG A 91 -25.88 22.61 -7.13
CA ARG A 91 -26.15 21.24 -7.60
C ARG A 91 -24.87 20.56 -8.07
N LEU A 92 -24.02 21.26 -8.82
CA LEU A 92 -22.74 20.72 -9.29
C LEU A 92 -21.82 20.37 -8.10
N SER A 93 -21.71 21.24 -7.10
CA SER A 93 -20.90 20.93 -5.91
C SER A 93 -21.44 19.71 -5.17
N LYS A 94 -22.76 19.61 -4.94
CA LYS A 94 -23.37 18.42 -4.33
C LYS A 94 -23.13 17.14 -5.13
N THR A 95 -23.19 17.21 -6.46
CA THR A 95 -22.89 16.02 -7.30
C THR A 95 -21.43 15.64 -7.27
N LEU A 96 -20.51 16.60 -7.16
CA LEU A 96 -19.07 16.34 -7.01
C LEU A 96 -18.78 15.71 -5.65
N ASP A 97 -19.38 16.23 -4.57
CA ASP A 97 -19.24 15.65 -3.22
C ASP A 97 -19.77 14.22 -3.16
N ALA A 98 -20.93 13.96 -3.79
CA ALA A 98 -21.50 12.62 -3.89
C ALA A 98 -20.64 11.66 -4.72
N LEU A 99 -20.06 12.13 -5.83
CA LEU A 99 -19.13 11.35 -6.64
C LEU A 99 -17.86 11.01 -5.84
N HIS A 100 -17.30 11.98 -5.12
CA HIS A 100 -16.11 11.75 -4.30
C HIS A 100 -16.38 10.75 -3.17
N ALA A 101 -17.54 10.83 -2.50
CA ALA A 101 -17.94 9.84 -1.51
C ALA A 101 -18.06 8.43 -2.11
N ALA A 102 -18.65 8.31 -3.31
CA ALA A 102 -18.76 7.02 -4.01
C ALA A 102 -17.39 6.47 -4.43
N GLU A 103 -16.43 7.32 -4.80
CA GLU A 103 -15.05 6.90 -5.09
C GLU A 103 -14.36 6.34 -3.84
N LEU A 104 -14.51 7.00 -2.69
CA LEU A 104 -13.97 6.51 -1.42
C LEU A 104 -14.58 5.16 -1.01
N GLU A 105 -15.88 4.97 -1.21
CA GLU A 105 -16.55 3.69 -0.96
C GLU A 105 -16.06 2.59 -1.91
N ARG A 106 -15.86 2.91 -3.19
CA ARG A 106 -15.31 1.98 -4.18
C ARG A 106 -13.88 1.56 -3.82
N ASP A 107 -13.05 2.50 -3.41
CA ASP A 107 -11.66 2.23 -3.05
C ASP A 107 -11.61 1.36 -1.79
N ARG A 108 -12.45 1.66 -0.79
CA ARG A 108 -12.63 0.81 0.40
C ARG A 108 -13.07 -0.61 0.05
N PHE A 109 -14.07 -0.76 -0.83
CA PHE A 109 -14.50 -2.08 -1.31
C PHE A 109 -13.39 -2.81 -2.07
N GLY A 110 -12.57 -2.07 -2.83
CA GLY A 110 -11.39 -2.59 -3.52
C GLY A 110 -10.35 -3.14 -2.54
N GLU A 111 -10.06 -2.42 -1.46
CA GLU A 111 -9.16 -2.85 -0.38
C GLU A 111 -9.70 -4.08 0.36
N GLU A 112 -10.99 -4.08 0.73
CA GLU A 112 -11.66 -5.22 1.39
C GLU A 112 -11.62 -6.47 0.49
N SER A 113 -11.86 -6.32 -0.82
CA SER A 113 -11.76 -7.41 -1.79
C SER A 113 -10.33 -7.92 -1.98
N ALA A 114 -9.33 -7.03 -1.99
CA ALA A 114 -7.93 -7.41 -2.05
C ALA A 114 -7.49 -8.18 -0.78
N ALA A 115 -7.91 -7.72 0.40
CA ALA A 115 -7.67 -8.40 1.67
C ALA A 115 -8.32 -9.79 1.71
N ALA A 116 -9.56 -9.94 1.24
CA ALA A 116 -10.23 -11.23 1.14
C ALA A 116 -9.50 -12.21 0.21
N ARG A 117 -9.01 -11.74 -0.95
CA ARG A 117 -8.21 -12.57 -1.87
C ARG A 117 -6.86 -12.97 -1.25
N ALA A 118 -6.21 -12.06 -0.52
CA ALA A 118 -4.96 -12.37 0.18
C ALA A 118 -5.18 -13.42 1.30
N ALA A 119 -6.25 -13.29 2.08
CA ALA A 119 -6.63 -14.27 3.10
C ALA A 119 -6.91 -15.65 2.48
N GLN A 120 -7.67 -15.69 1.38
CA GLN A 120 -7.94 -16.95 0.67
C GLN A 120 -6.65 -17.59 0.11
N ALA A 121 -5.72 -16.79 -0.41
CA ALA A 121 -4.43 -17.29 -0.88
C ALA A 121 -3.59 -17.88 0.28
N ALA A 122 -3.59 -17.21 1.44
CA ALA A 122 -2.92 -17.71 2.64
C ALA A 122 -3.53 -19.04 3.13
N GLU A 123 -4.86 -19.14 3.19
CA GLU A 123 -5.55 -20.38 3.56
C GLU A 123 -5.25 -21.53 2.59
N ARG A 124 -5.23 -21.25 1.27
CA ARG A 124 -4.84 -22.26 0.26
C ARG A 124 -3.40 -22.73 0.45
N SER A 125 -2.47 -21.81 0.72
CA SER A 125 -1.07 -22.17 0.97
C SER A 125 -0.91 -23.03 2.22
N ARG A 126 -1.68 -22.74 3.29
CA ARG A 126 -1.71 -23.54 4.50
C ARG A 126 -2.30 -24.92 4.26
N ALA A 127 -3.39 -25.02 3.50
CA ALA A 127 -3.98 -26.31 3.14
C ALA A 127 -3.01 -27.16 2.31
N GLN A 128 -2.25 -26.56 1.39
CA GLN A 128 -1.22 -27.26 0.62
C GLN A 128 -0.06 -27.75 1.49
N ALA A 129 0.39 -26.94 2.45
CA ALA A 129 1.44 -27.34 3.39
C ALA A 129 1.01 -28.53 4.26
N LEU A 130 -0.22 -28.49 4.80
CA LEU A 130 -0.78 -29.60 5.57
C LEU A 130 -0.95 -30.87 4.74
N TYR A 131 -1.36 -30.74 3.47
CA TYR A 131 -1.45 -31.88 2.55
C TYR A 131 -0.07 -32.51 2.29
N GLN A 132 0.96 -31.69 2.08
CA GLN A 132 2.33 -32.18 1.91
C GLN A 132 2.84 -32.90 3.17
N GLU A 133 2.56 -32.36 4.36
CA GLU A 133 2.89 -32.99 5.63
C GLU A 133 2.19 -34.35 5.78
N GLN A 134 0.90 -34.43 5.41
CA GLN A 134 0.17 -35.70 5.41
C GLN A 134 0.81 -36.73 4.48
N CYS A 135 1.21 -36.34 3.27
CA CYS A 135 1.90 -37.26 2.35
C CYS A 135 3.20 -37.80 2.94
N LEU A 136 4.01 -36.94 3.58
CA LEU A 136 5.25 -37.37 4.24
C LEU A 136 4.96 -38.34 5.40
N LEU A 137 3.92 -38.08 6.19
CA LEU A 137 3.51 -38.98 7.28
C LEU A 137 3.00 -40.33 6.76
N GLU A 138 2.29 -40.34 5.63
CA GLU A 138 1.84 -41.57 4.97
C GLU A 138 3.03 -42.39 4.46
N ASP A 139 4.03 -41.74 3.85
CA ASP A 139 5.28 -42.37 3.40
C ASP A 139 6.07 -42.95 4.60
N ASP A 140 6.21 -42.20 5.69
CA ASP A 140 6.87 -42.65 6.92
C ASP A 140 6.14 -43.85 7.55
N LEU A 141 4.81 -43.81 7.60
CA LEU A 141 4.00 -44.91 8.14
C LEU A 141 4.11 -46.17 7.28
N SER A 142 4.16 -46.02 5.96
CA SER A 142 4.36 -47.13 5.02
C SER A 142 5.75 -47.78 5.22
N THR A 143 6.79 -46.95 5.40
CA THR A 143 8.16 -47.41 5.65
C THR A 143 8.26 -48.12 7.00
N ALA A 144 7.65 -47.56 8.05
CA ALA A 144 7.62 -48.18 9.37
C ALA A 144 6.89 -49.53 9.37
N SER A 145 5.81 -49.65 8.60
CA SER A 145 5.04 -50.87 8.44
C SER A 145 5.85 -51.95 7.69
N ALA A 146 6.54 -51.58 6.60
CA ALA A 146 7.46 -52.48 5.90
C ALA A 146 8.61 -52.94 6.80
N ALA A 147 9.17 -52.06 7.64
CA ALA A 147 10.20 -52.42 8.61
C ALA A 147 9.66 -53.41 9.67
N LEU A 148 8.45 -53.18 10.19
CA LEU A 148 7.78 -54.08 11.13
C LEU A 148 7.55 -55.48 10.53
N ASP A 149 7.10 -55.55 9.28
CA ASP A 149 6.93 -56.83 8.59
C ASP A 149 8.28 -57.53 8.34
N GLY A 150 9.33 -56.77 8.01
CA GLY A 150 10.70 -57.28 7.95
C GLY A 150 11.19 -57.84 9.29
N TYR A 151 10.93 -57.14 10.40
CA TYR A 151 11.25 -57.65 11.75
C TYR A 151 10.46 -58.92 12.08
N ARG A 152 9.17 -58.97 11.74
CA ARG A 152 8.34 -60.19 11.94
C ARG A 152 8.90 -61.37 11.17
N GLN A 153 9.25 -61.19 9.89
CA GLN A 153 9.86 -62.25 9.09
C GLN A 153 11.22 -62.69 9.65
N ALA A 154 12.04 -61.75 10.12
CA ALA A 154 13.33 -62.04 10.74
C ALA A 154 13.18 -62.84 12.04
N VAL A 155 12.16 -62.54 12.86
CA VAL A 155 11.83 -63.31 14.07
C VAL A 155 11.40 -64.73 13.70
N ILE A 156 10.47 -64.90 12.75
CA ILE A 156 10.05 -66.23 12.27
C ILE A 156 11.25 -67.05 11.77
N ALA A 157 12.15 -66.43 10.99
CA ALA A 157 13.36 -67.09 10.50
C ALA A 157 14.37 -67.41 11.62
N ALA A 158 14.40 -66.62 12.70
CA ALA A 158 15.22 -66.91 13.86
C ALA A 158 14.63 -68.08 14.66
N GLU A 159 13.32 -68.09 14.88
CA GLU A 159 12.58 -69.17 15.53
C GLU A 159 12.74 -70.50 14.78
N SER A 160 12.69 -70.48 13.44
CA SER A 160 12.92 -71.70 12.64
C SER A 160 14.34 -72.23 12.79
N ARG A 161 15.35 -71.34 12.75
CA ARG A 161 16.76 -71.72 12.97
C ARG A 161 17.00 -72.27 14.37
N THR A 162 16.42 -71.66 15.41
CA THR A 162 16.55 -72.19 16.77
C THR A 162 15.92 -73.57 16.91
N GLY A 163 14.78 -73.82 16.23
CA GLY A 163 14.20 -75.17 16.19
C GLY A 163 15.09 -76.19 15.46
N GLU A 164 15.72 -75.81 14.35
CA GLU A 164 16.71 -76.67 13.65
C GLU A 164 17.95 -76.93 14.52
N ASP A 165 18.46 -75.90 15.19
CA ASP A 165 19.60 -76.00 16.09
C ASP A 165 19.29 -76.88 17.30
N GLU A 166 18.07 -76.82 17.87
CA GLU A 166 17.61 -77.72 18.94
C GLU A 166 17.62 -79.18 18.48
N VAL A 167 17.05 -79.49 17.30
CA VAL A 167 17.09 -80.84 16.72
C VAL A 167 18.53 -81.32 16.52
N ARG A 168 19.43 -80.44 16.07
CA ARG A 168 20.85 -80.76 15.89
C ARG A 168 21.57 -80.98 17.22
N ILE A 169 21.24 -80.21 18.25
CA ILE A 169 21.76 -80.41 19.62
C ILE A 169 21.31 -81.78 20.14
N ASP A 170 20.04 -82.15 19.96
CA ASP A 170 19.53 -83.45 20.37
C ASP A 170 20.26 -84.60 19.67
N GLN A 171 20.47 -84.48 18.35
CA GLN A 171 21.29 -85.44 17.59
C GLN A 171 22.72 -85.52 18.12
N LEU A 172 23.37 -84.37 18.37
CA LEU A 172 24.72 -84.34 18.93
C LEU A 172 24.76 -84.97 20.33
N GLN A 173 23.77 -84.72 21.19
CA GLN A 173 23.67 -85.34 22.50
C GLN A 173 23.51 -86.86 22.40
N GLU A 174 22.76 -87.37 21.42
CA GLU A 174 22.63 -88.80 21.14
C GLU A 174 23.98 -89.38 20.71
N THR A 175 24.68 -88.76 19.75
CA THR A 175 26.02 -89.20 19.34
C THR A 175 27.04 -89.12 20.47
N ILE A 176 26.96 -88.13 21.37
CA ILE A 176 27.81 -88.03 22.56
C ILE A 176 27.49 -89.18 23.52
N LYS A 177 26.23 -89.55 23.74
CA LYS A 177 25.87 -90.71 24.55
C LYS A 177 26.41 -92.01 23.95
N GLU A 178 26.33 -92.17 22.63
CA GLU A 178 26.94 -93.30 21.91
C GLU A 178 28.47 -93.32 22.07
N LEU A 179 29.13 -92.18 21.86
CA LEU A 179 30.57 -92.02 22.03
C LEU A 179 31.02 -92.20 23.48
N GLN A 180 30.24 -91.75 24.47
CA GLN A 180 30.48 -92.01 25.89
C GLN A 180 30.28 -93.50 26.21
N GLY A 181 29.31 -94.17 25.58
CA GLY A 181 29.19 -95.63 25.60
C GLY A 181 30.45 -96.33 25.05
N HIS A 182 31.05 -95.77 24.01
CA HIS A 182 32.34 -96.22 23.45
C HIS A 182 33.55 -95.84 24.33
N MET A 183 33.56 -94.68 25.01
CA MET A 183 34.64 -94.24 25.91
C MET A 183 34.60 -94.94 27.28
N VAL A 184 33.45 -95.46 27.73
CA VAL A 184 33.41 -96.42 28.85
C VAL A 184 34.21 -97.69 28.51
N HIS A 185 34.61 -97.89 27.24
CA HIS A 185 35.56 -98.90 26.77
C HIS A 185 36.87 -98.32 26.18
N GLY A 186 37.19 -97.02 26.34
CA GLY A 186 38.38 -96.41 25.74
C GLY A 186 38.78 -95.04 26.32
N SER A 187 40.01 -95.00 26.83
CA SER A 187 40.79 -93.92 27.46
C SER A 187 40.44 -92.45 27.13
N VAL A 188 40.40 -91.65 28.20
CA VAL A 188 40.40 -90.18 28.28
C VAL A 188 41.73 -89.62 27.77
N ASP A 189 41.71 -88.56 26.95
CA ASP A 189 42.51 -87.33 27.16
C ASP A 189 42.38 -86.31 26.00
N ALA A 190 42.50 -85.04 26.39
CA ALA A 190 42.76 -83.83 25.56
C ALA A 190 41.57 -83.05 25.00
N PHE A 191 41.10 -82.05 25.76
CA PHE A 191 40.97 -80.67 25.24
C PHE A 191 40.90 -79.65 26.39
N SER A 192 42.06 -79.19 26.84
CA SER A 192 42.22 -78.04 27.75
C SER A 192 43.35 -77.18 27.21
N SER A 193 43.05 -76.40 26.18
CA SER A 193 43.99 -75.42 25.63
C SER A 193 43.23 -74.29 24.94
N LEU A 194 42.58 -73.42 25.72
CA LEU A 194 42.14 -72.10 25.27
C LEU A 194 42.12 -71.18 26.49
N GLY A 195 43.18 -70.39 26.67
CA GLY A 195 43.19 -69.33 27.69
C GLY A 195 44.54 -68.65 27.83
N GLY A 196 44.61 -67.38 27.40
CA GLY A 196 45.66 -66.46 27.85
C GLY A 196 46.37 -65.65 26.76
N GLY A 197 45.63 -64.88 25.95
CA GLY A 197 46.19 -63.84 25.08
C GLY A 197 46.03 -62.46 25.71
N ASN A 198 47.13 -61.70 25.80
CA ASN A 198 47.29 -60.38 26.40
C ASN A 198 46.21 -59.34 26.05
N PHE A 199 45.59 -58.73 27.07
CA PHE A 199 44.56 -57.68 26.99
C PHE A 199 45.11 -56.24 26.89
N ALA A 200 46.34 -56.04 26.40
CA ALA A 200 46.98 -54.71 26.44
C ALA A 200 47.08 -53.97 25.09
N ASP A 201 46.67 -54.58 23.97
CA ASP A 201 46.89 -54.00 22.62
C ASP A 201 45.58 -53.69 21.84
N GLY A 202 44.43 -53.68 22.52
CA GLY A 202 43.10 -53.67 21.88
C GLY A 202 42.25 -52.41 22.06
N VAL A 203 42.84 -51.28 22.48
CA VAL A 203 42.05 -50.07 22.82
C VAL A 203 41.53 -49.34 21.57
N ALA A 204 42.24 -49.45 20.43
CA ALA A 204 41.89 -48.76 19.19
C ALA A 204 40.77 -49.42 18.35
N GLY A 205 40.24 -50.57 18.77
CA GLY A 205 39.22 -51.32 18.00
C GLY A 205 38.06 -51.89 18.82
N SER A 206 38.01 -51.61 20.12
CA SER A 206 36.98 -52.17 20.98
C SER A 206 35.64 -51.45 20.77
N ARG A 207 34.65 -52.18 20.27
CA ARG A 207 33.26 -51.70 20.05
C ARG A 207 32.65 -51.03 21.28
N VAL A 208 33.07 -51.44 22.48
CA VAL A 208 32.64 -50.85 23.76
C VAL A 208 33.14 -49.40 23.90
N HIS A 209 34.37 -49.11 23.45
CA HIS A 209 34.95 -47.77 23.51
C HIS A 209 34.26 -46.84 22.52
N PHE A 210 33.94 -47.33 21.32
CA PHE A 210 33.15 -46.57 20.35
C PHE A 210 31.73 -46.26 20.86
N LEU A 211 31.08 -47.21 21.54
CA LEU A 211 29.77 -46.99 22.16
C LEU A 211 29.84 -45.98 23.32
N TYR A 212 30.90 -46.02 24.13
CA TYR A 212 31.15 -45.03 25.18
C TYR A 212 31.40 -43.62 24.60
N PHE A 213 32.19 -43.52 23.53
CA PHE A 213 32.37 -42.27 22.78
C PHE A 213 31.04 -41.76 22.24
N LEU A 214 30.27 -42.61 21.53
CA LEU A 214 29.05 -42.20 20.85
C LEU A 214 27.98 -41.74 21.85
N SER A 215 27.83 -42.46 22.97
CA SER A 215 26.90 -42.07 24.04
C SER A 215 27.31 -40.73 24.67
N SER A 216 28.59 -40.52 24.98
CA SER A 216 29.09 -39.25 25.51
C SER A 216 28.92 -38.11 24.50
N PHE A 217 29.29 -38.33 23.24
CA PHE A 217 29.18 -37.35 22.15
C PHE A 217 27.74 -36.92 21.88
N LEU A 218 26.79 -37.86 21.80
CA LEU A 218 25.38 -37.55 21.60
C LEU A 218 24.77 -36.82 22.81
N LEU A 219 25.16 -37.18 24.03
CA LEU A 219 24.66 -36.54 25.24
C LEU A 219 25.15 -35.09 25.34
N LEU A 220 26.43 -34.84 25.04
CA LEU A 220 26.97 -33.48 24.97
C LEU A 220 26.39 -32.68 23.79
N LYS A 221 26.22 -33.30 22.62
CA LYS A 221 25.64 -32.67 21.43
C LYS A 221 24.18 -32.26 21.64
N THR A 222 23.38 -33.10 22.28
CA THR A 222 21.97 -32.77 22.61
C THR A 222 21.89 -31.68 23.68
N ALA A 223 22.76 -31.73 24.71
CA ALA A 223 22.84 -30.67 25.72
C ALA A 223 23.24 -29.31 25.13
N LEU A 224 24.18 -29.28 24.18
CA LEU A 224 24.64 -28.05 23.53
C LEU A 224 23.70 -27.56 22.43
N ALA A 225 23.01 -28.47 21.73
CA ALA A 225 21.97 -28.10 20.76
C ALA A 225 20.81 -27.35 21.43
N ALA A 226 20.44 -27.72 22.65
CA ALA A 226 19.45 -26.98 23.45
C ALA A 226 19.92 -25.56 23.84
N GLN A 227 21.24 -25.31 23.86
CA GLN A 227 21.84 -24.02 24.23
C GLN A 227 22.25 -23.16 23.03
N GLY A 228 22.21 -23.70 21.80
CA GLY A 228 22.55 -22.98 20.57
C GLY A 228 24.04 -22.60 20.43
N THR A 229 24.93 -23.34 21.08
CA THR A 229 26.39 -23.11 21.16
C THR A 229 27.21 -24.28 20.58
N MET A 230 26.69 -24.91 19.52
CA MET A 230 27.25 -26.13 18.96
C MET A 230 28.04 -25.87 17.68
N ALA A 231 29.32 -26.27 17.67
CA ALA A 231 30.14 -26.33 16.46
C ALA A 231 29.71 -27.53 15.60
N ASN A 232 29.61 -27.34 14.27
CA ASN A 232 29.27 -28.42 13.34
C ASN A 232 30.48 -29.30 13.03
N VAL A 233 30.91 -30.12 14.01
CA VAL A 233 32.04 -31.06 13.85
C VAL A 233 31.52 -32.49 13.64
N PRO A 234 32.03 -33.25 12.65
CA PRO A 234 31.69 -34.65 12.46
C PRO A 234 32.13 -35.51 13.66
N ALA A 235 31.28 -36.46 14.08
CA ALA A 235 31.60 -37.35 15.19
C ALA A 235 32.84 -38.21 14.91
N GLN A 236 33.04 -38.60 13.65
CA GLN A 236 34.15 -39.44 13.23
C GLN A 236 35.50 -38.74 13.43
N ASP A 237 35.59 -37.46 13.05
CA ASP A 237 36.83 -36.67 13.16
C ASP A 237 37.27 -36.52 14.62
N VAL A 238 36.32 -36.33 15.55
CA VAL A 238 36.61 -36.22 16.99
C VAL A 238 37.04 -37.57 17.55
N PHE A 239 36.44 -38.67 17.10
CA PHE A 239 36.82 -40.02 17.52
C PHE A 239 38.24 -40.37 17.06
N ASP A 240 38.54 -40.12 15.79
CA ASP A 240 39.85 -40.40 15.21
C ASP A 240 40.94 -39.56 15.88
N GLU A 241 40.65 -38.30 16.23
CA GLU A 241 41.58 -37.43 16.97
C GLU A 241 41.84 -37.92 18.41
N ILE A 242 40.82 -38.44 19.10
CA ILE A 242 40.94 -39.02 20.44
C ILE A 242 41.83 -40.27 20.42
N VAL A 243 41.61 -41.15 19.43
CA VAL A 243 42.38 -42.39 19.25
C VAL A 243 43.82 -42.06 18.86
N GLN A 244 44.02 -41.10 17.96
CA GLN A 244 45.35 -40.66 17.51
C GLN A 244 46.16 -40.02 18.64
N ASN A 245 45.53 -39.21 19.48
CA ASN A 245 46.18 -38.51 20.59
C ASN A 245 46.28 -39.36 21.88
N GLN A 246 45.81 -40.62 21.85
CA GLN A 246 45.80 -41.53 22.99
C GLN A 246 45.23 -40.89 24.26
N VAL A 247 44.14 -40.14 24.12
CA VAL A 247 43.51 -39.47 25.26
C VAL A 247 42.98 -40.54 26.23
N PRO A 248 43.25 -40.47 27.54
CA PRO A 248 42.72 -41.42 28.50
C PRO A 248 41.19 -41.34 28.58
N LEU A 249 40.51 -42.49 28.74
CA LEU A 249 39.04 -42.61 28.74
C LEU A 249 38.32 -41.63 29.66
N GLU A 250 38.92 -41.34 30.81
CA GLU A 250 38.39 -40.44 31.85
C GLU A 250 38.29 -38.98 31.35
N GLU A 251 39.13 -38.60 30.38
CA GLU A 251 39.20 -37.25 29.84
C GLU A 251 38.38 -37.08 28.55
N TRP A 252 37.80 -38.16 28.02
CA TRP A 252 37.04 -38.12 26.76
C TRP A 252 35.87 -37.14 26.78
N PRO A 253 34.99 -37.09 27.81
CA PRO A 253 33.88 -36.14 27.82
C PRO A 253 34.35 -34.68 27.77
N THR A 254 35.43 -34.36 28.49
CA THR A 254 36.04 -33.03 28.51
C THR A 254 36.65 -32.70 27.16
N TYR A 255 37.40 -33.64 26.57
CA TYR A 255 38.01 -33.47 25.26
C TYR A 255 36.96 -33.26 24.17
N ILE A 256 35.92 -34.11 24.14
CA ILE A 256 34.78 -33.99 23.23
C ILE A 256 34.14 -32.61 23.38
N PHE A 257 33.84 -32.18 24.61
CA PHE A 257 33.27 -30.86 24.91
C PHE A 257 34.10 -29.73 24.30
N THR A 258 35.42 -29.71 24.47
CA THR A 258 36.26 -28.64 23.90
C THR A 258 36.21 -28.54 22.37
N ARG A 259 35.87 -29.64 21.69
CA ARG A 259 35.79 -29.70 20.22
C ARG A 259 34.43 -29.31 19.68
N ILE A 260 33.36 -29.68 20.37
CA ILE A 260 31.98 -29.41 19.93
C ILE A 260 31.40 -28.11 20.52
N PHE A 261 32.03 -27.56 21.56
CA PHE A 261 31.62 -26.29 22.15
C PHE A 261 32.13 -25.12 21.31
N GLU A 262 31.19 -24.33 20.78
CA GLU A 262 31.49 -23.06 20.13
C GLU A 262 31.19 -21.91 21.12
N PRO A 263 32.22 -21.17 21.61
CA PRO A 263 31.97 -20.02 22.45
C PRO A 263 31.28 -18.93 21.61
N ARG A 264 29.98 -18.72 21.83
CA ARG A 264 29.29 -17.49 21.42
C ARG A 264 29.95 -16.31 22.15
N GLY A 265 30.82 -15.57 21.46
CA GLY A 265 31.39 -14.36 22.04
C GLY A 265 32.59 -13.79 21.30
N GLU A 266 33.79 -14.35 21.47
CA GLU A 266 34.99 -13.52 21.30
C GLU A 266 35.71 -13.68 19.95
N ARG A 267 35.56 -14.80 19.24
CA ARG A 267 36.24 -14.99 17.94
C ARG A 267 35.54 -14.31 16.77
N SER A 268 34.21 -14.18 16.83
CA SER A 268 33.41 -13.44 15.83
C SER A 268 33.70 -11.94 15.88
N GLU A 269 33.76 -11.35 17.08
CA GLU A 269 34.07 -9.92 17.23
C GLU A 269 35.53 -9.60 16.92
N ILE A 270 36.50 -10.45 17.30
CA ILE A 270 37.91 -10.22 16.95
C ILE A 270 38.14 -10.40 15.44
N ALA A 271 37.48 -11.37 14.79
CA ALA A 271 37.56 -11.52 13.33
C ALA A 271 36.86 -10.35 12.60
N ALA A 272 35.71 -9.88 13.11
CA ALA A 272 35.00 -8.72 12.57
C ALA A 272 35.77 -7.41 12.81
N LEU A 273 36.40 -7.23 13.97
CA LEU A 273 37.26 -6.09 14.29
C LEU A 273 38.56 -6.11 13.47
N LYS A 274 39.15 -7.28 13.23
CA LYS A 274 40.35 -7.43 12.39
C LYS A 274 40.03 -7.24 10.91
N ALA A 275 38.84 -7.67 10.46
CA ALA A 275 38.32 -7.35 9.14
C ALA A 275 38.06 -5.84 8.99
N ALA A 276 37.34 -5.22 9.93
CA ALA A 276 37.05 -3.79 9.94
C ALA A 276 38.32 -2.93 10.02
N ALA A 277 39.33 -3.32 10.80
CA ALA A 277 40.62 -2.65 10.86
C ALA A 277 41.40 -2.75 9.53
N LYS A 278 41.29 -3.88 8.82
CA LYS A 278 41.91 -4.06 7.49
C LYS A 278 41.21 -3.18 6.43
N THR A 279 39.90 -3.04 6.49
CA THR A 279 39.13 -2.14 5.60
C THR A 279 39.34 -0.66 5.94
N ALA A 280 39.48 -0.32 7.22
CA ALA A 280 39.76 1.05 7.67
C ALA A 280 41.20 1.50 7.33
N GLY A 281 42.19 0.59 7.40
CA GLY A 281 43.55 0.84 6.96
C GLY A 281 43.66 1.08 5.45
N ALA A 282 42.90 0.34 4.65
CA ALA A 282 42.86 0.51 3.19
C ALA A 282 42.25 1.87 2.76
N ARG A 283 41.24 2.37 3.49
CA ARG A 283 40.63 3.70 3.23
C ARG A 283 41.49 4.87 3.67
N ARG A 284 42.43 4.68 4.59
CA ARG A 284 43.37 5.73 5.03
C ARG A 284 44.58 5.87 4.10
N ALA A 285 44.92 4.82 3.35
CA ALA A 285 45.96 4.85 2.32
C ALA A 285 45.49 5.42 0.96
N SER A 286 44.17 5.55 0.75
CA SER A 286 43.59 6.06 -0.50
C SER A 286 43.09 7.51 -0.43
N ARG A 287 43.48 8.27 0.59
CA ARG A 287 43.16 9.71 0.68
C ARG A 287 44.32 10.51 0.08
N PRO A 288 44.21 11.04 -1.15
CA PRO A 288 45.24 11.91 -1.72
C PRO A 288 45.36 13.16 -0.84
N ALA A 289 46.59 13.52 -0.50
CA ALA A 289 46.91 14.78 0.14
C ALA A 289 46.74 15.90 -0.89
N SER A 290 45.63 16.62 -0.78
CA SER A 290 45.39 17.92 -1.40
C SER A 290 44.15 18.54 -0.78
#